data_AF-A0A1I7BWS0-F1
#
_entry.id   AF-A0A1I7BWS0-F1
#
_cell.length_a   1.000
_cell.length_b   1.000
_cell.length_c   1.000
_cell.angle_alpha   90.00
_cell.angle_beta   90.00
_cell.angle_gamma   90.00
#
_symmetry.space_group_name_H-M   'P 1'
#
loop_
_entity.id
_entity.type
_entity.pdbx_description
1 polymer ?
#
loop_
_entity_poly.entity_id
_entity_poly.type
_entity_poly.pdbx_seq_one_letter_code
_entity_poly.pdbx_strand_id
1 'polypeptide(L)'
;MTLTATTSFKKLLLGTAVASALLLTGCASTGSSLLGNQQSADPRLTQGNDAQFFSKSGFQACAAGATVGVMGCVLSGSSNKTACAVTAGITACGVAMGANYYLDQRRGEYASTEERLNVMSQDIQEDTQKVIARTETARQVMAEDRARLEHLEQEMAEQRLDQQAAERELAAIDSNISILRRDLGNMQRTVEEYEEVAEAERQEASPAEIHKIEQEIGTMNERVVALQQEVDDLYTMRSAITLG
;
A
#
# COMPACT_ATOMS: atom_id res chain seq x y z
N MET A 1 -59.21 37.00 24.21
CA MET A 1 -58.52 36.65 22.95
C MET A 1 -57.16 37.31 22.99
N THR A 2 -56.14 36.63 22.44
CA THR A 2 -54.68 36.85 22.56
C THR A 2 -54.07 36.44 23.90
N LEU A 3 -52.84 35.93 24.02
CA LEU A 3 -52.01 34.99 23.25
C LEU A 3 -50.82 34.68 24.18
N THR A 4 -50.67 33.45 24.67
CA THR A 4 -49.58 33.04 25.57
C THR A 4 -48.30 32.70 24.81
N ALA A 5 -47.20 33.33 25.20
CA ALA A 5 -45.80 32.96 24.96
C ALA A 5 -45.01 33.50 26.18
N THR A 6 -44.03 32.89 26.83
CA THR A 6 -43.04 31.86 26.48
C THR A 6 -42.39 31.39 27.79
N THR A 7 -42.27 30.07 28.03
CA THR A 7 -41.27 29.52 28.98
C THR A 7 -40.90 28.09 28.56
N SER A 8 -40.09 27.95 27.52
CA SER A 8 -39.46 26.66 27.20
C SER A 8 -38.04 26.81 26.63
N PHE A 9 -37.28 27.78 27.15
CA PHE A 9 -35.94 28.12 26.65
C PHE A 9 -34.78 27.66 27.56
N LYS A 10 -35.04 26.85 28.60
CA LYS A 10 -33.99 26.41 29.55
C LYS A 10 -33.78 24.89 29.66
N LYS A 11 -34.43 24.09 28.80
CA LYS A 11 -34.21 22.62 28.75
C LYS A 11 -33.63 22.12 27.42
N LEU A 12 -33.28 23.02 26.51
CA LEU A 12 -32.72 22.69 25.19
C LEU A 12 -31.25 23.13 25.03
N LEU A 13 -30.47 23.09 26.12
CA LEU A 13 -29.03 23.44 26.11
C LEU A 13 -28.15 22.45 26.88
N LEU A 14 -28.63 21.21 27.07
CA LEU A 14 -27.90 20.14 27.79
C LEU A 14 -27.96 18.78 27.07
N GLY A 15 -28.26 18.78 25.76
CA GLY A 15 -28.48 17.56 24.96
C GLY A 15 -27.63 17.42 23.69
N THR A 16 -26.57 18.22 23.53
CA THR A 16 -25.68 18.17 22.35
C THR A 16 -24.22 18.25 22.79
N ALA A 17 -23.73 17.22 23.48
CA ALA A 17 -22.31 17.08 23.81
C ALA A 17 -21.78 15.63 23.76
N VAL A 18 -22.57 14.63 23.33
CA VAL A 18 -22.16 13.21 23.40
C VAL A 18 -22.52 12.43 22.13
N ALA A 19 -22.22 12.97 20.95
CA ALA A 19 -22.34 12.22 19.69
C ALA A 19 -21.19 12.49 18.71
N SER A 20 -19.99 12.77 19.22
CA SER A 20 -18.77 12.95 18.42
C SER A 20 -17.62 12.03 18.88
N ALA A 21 -17.90 11.00 19.68
CA ALA A 21 -16.89 10.13 20.28
C ALA A 21 -17.08 8.63 19.97
N LEU A 22 -17.71 8.27 18.85
CA LEU A 22 -17.97 6.86 18.49
C LEU A 22 -17.37 6.39 17.15
N LEU A 23 -16.40 7.11 16.57
CA LEU A 23 -15.66 6.62 15.38
C LEU A 23 -14.13 6.70 15.49
N LEU A 24 -13.56 6.79 16.71
CA LEU A 24 -12.10 6.74 16.93
C LEU A 24 -11.58 5.37 17.40
N THR A 25 -12.38 4.32 17.33
CA THR A 25 -11.89 2.94 17.47
C THR A 25 -11.68 2.31 16.09
N GLY A 26 -10.80 2.92 15.30
CA GLY A 26 -10.20 2.32 14.12
C GLY A 26 -8.83 1.74 14.48
N CYS A 27 -8.84 0.52 15.00
CA CYS A 27 -7.73 -0.44 15.06
C CYS A 27 -6.35 0.07 15.52
N ALA A 28 -6.17 0.11 16.85
CA ALA A 28 -4.94 -0.42 17.43
C ALA A 28 -4.92 -1.95 17.24
N SER A 29 -4.16 -2.43 16.24
CA SER A 29 -3.55 -3.78 16.10
C SER A 29 -3.01 -3.85 14.66
N THR A 30 -1.73 -4.12 14.36
CA THR A 30 -0.80 -5.02 15.03
C THR A 30 0.62 -4.46 14.89
N GLY A 31 1.27 -4.26 16.03
CA GLY A 31 2.66 -3.87 16.15
C GLY A 31 3.05 -4.08 17.59
N SER A 32 2.97 -5.35 18.01
CA SER A 32 3.37 -5.82 19.33
C SER A 32 4.81 -5.42 19.61
N SER A 33 5.00 -4.27 20.25
CA SER A 33 6.30 -3.80 20.76
C SER A 33 6.51 -4.18 22.23
N LEU A 34 5.88 -5.28 22.68
CA LEU A 34 5.83 -5.64 24.10
C LEU A 34 6.23 -7.07 24.45
N LEU A 35 6.80 -7.85 23.52
CA LEU A 35 7.43 -9.13 23.85
C LEU A 35 8.70 -9.36 23.02
N GLY A 36 9.85 -9.26 23.69
CA GLY A 36 11.05 -10.05 23.42
C GLY A 36 11.79 -9.79 22.11
N ASN A 37 12.84 -8.97 22.19
CA ASN A 37 14.08 -9.12 21.42
C ASN A 37 13.90 -9.55 19.93
N GLN A 38 13.01 -8.88 19.20
CA GLN A 38 12.83 -9.11 17.77
C GLN A 38 14.05 -8.53 17.07
N GLN A 39 14.96 -9.40 16.62
CA GLN A 39 15.92 -9.08 15.56
C GLN A 39 15.19 -8.32 14.47
N SER A 40 15.46 -7.02 14.38
CA SER A 40 14.64 -6.09 13.62
C SER A 40 14.94 -6.21 12.13
N ALA A 41 13.89 -6.40 11.33
CA ALA A 41 13.95 -6.20 9.88
C ALA A 41 14.62 -4.87 9.53
N ASP A 42 15.22 -4.80 8.34
CA ASP A 42 15.84 -3.57 7.87
C ASP A 42 14.83 -2.41 7.89
N PRO A 43 15.13 -1.29 8.59
CA PRO A 43 14.24 -0.13 8.65
C PRO A 43 13.79 0.38 7.28
N ARG A 44 14.61 0.27 6.23
CA ARG A 44 14.25 0.69 4.87
C ARG A 44 13.08 -0.13 4.29
N LEU A 45 12.89 -1.36 4.77
CA LEU A 45 11.74 -2.19 4.39
C LEU A 45 10.49 -1.88 5.20
N THR A 46 10.58 -1.14 6.30
CA THR A 46 9.43 -0.88 7.18
C THR A 46 9.07 0.60 7.27
N GLN A 47 9.94 1.48 6.80
CA GLN A 47 9.81 2.93 6.88
C GLN A 47 9.78 3.55 5.46
N GLY A 48 9.03 4.63 5.30
CA GLY A 48 8.82 5.32 4.02
C GLY A 48 7.38 5.21 3.48
N ASN A 49 6.99 6.14 2.61
CA ASN A 49 5.63 6.21 2.09
C ASN A 49 5.28 4.97 1.23
N ASP A 50 6.21 4.52 0.39
CA ASP A 50 6.00 3.34 -0.47
C ASP A 50 5.96 2.05 0.35
N ALA A 51 6.77 1.97 1.40
CA ALA A 51 6.73 0.88 2.36
C ALA A 51 5.36 0.79 3.04
N GLN A 52 4.77 1.92 3.43
CA GLN A 52 3.44 1.93 4.03
C GLN A 52 2.33 1.57 3.03
N PHE A 53 2.46 2.01 1.78
CA PHE A 53 1.52 1.69 0.70
C PHE A 53 1.42 0.17 0.50
N PHE A 54 2.56 -0.49 0.31
CA PHE A 54 2.58 -1.94 0.07
C PHE A 54 2.50 -2.76 1.37
N SER A 55 3.01 -2.32 2.51
CA SER A 55 3.02 -3.13 3.75
C SER A 55 1.67 -3.15 4.48
N LYS A 56 0.88 -2.06 4.42
CA LYS A 56 -0.37 -1.94 5.19
C LYS A 56 -1.63 -2.42 4.44
N SER A 57 -1.47 -3.02 3.26
CA SER A 57 -2.55 -3.26 2.29
C SER A 57 -3.19 -1.95 1.81
N GLY A 58 -3.45 -1.86 0.50
CA GLY A 58 -3.88 -0.63 -0.19
C GLY A 58 -4.94 0.20 0.53
N PHE A 59 -5.90 -0.46 1.18
CA PHE A 59 -6.97 0.17 1.94
C PHE A 59 -6.50 1.05 3.11
N GLN A 60 -5.52 0.61 3.91
CA GLN A 60 -5.11 1.34 5.12
C GLN A 60 -4.13 2.47 4.79
N ALA A 61 -3.31 2.29 3.76
CA ALA A 61 -2.49 3.37 3.20
C ALA A 61 -3.36 4.44 2.52
N CYS A 62 -4.40 4.00 1.80
CA CYS A 62 -5.40 4.88 1.21
C CYS A 62 -6.17 5.66 2.26
N ALA A 63 -6.63 5.01 3.33
CA ALA A 63 -7.32 5.68 4.43
C ALA A 63 -6.43 6.72 5.13
N ALA A 64 -5.15 6.43 5.31
CA ALA A 64 -4.18 7.39 5.83
C ALA A 64 -3.94 8.55 4.83
N GLY A 65 -3.79 8.26 3.54
CA GLY A 65 -3.66 9.26 2.48
C GLY A 65 -4.89 10.17 2.36
N ALA A 66 -6.09 9.60 2.49
CA ALA A 66 -7.35 10.33 2.51
C ALA A 66 -7.39 11.35 3.66
N THR A 67 -6.86 11.05 4.85
CA THR A 67 -6.80 12.06 5.93
C THR A 67 -5.90 13.25 5.58
N VAL A 68 -4.83 13.04 4.81
CA VAL A 68 -3.93 14.11 4.36
C VAL A 68 -4.51 14.86 3.16
N GLY A 69 -5.12 14.17 2.20
CA GLY A 69 -5.81 14.76 1.05
C GLY A 69 -7.02 15.61 1.45
N VAL A 70 -7.81 15.13 2.43
CA VAL A 70 -8.88 15.89 3.08
C VAL A 70 -8.32 17.18 3.69
N MET A 71 -7.18 17.11 4.38
CA MET A 71 -6.54 18.28 4.97
C MET A 71 -6.05 19.27 3.89
N GLY A 72 -5.48 18.78 2.78
CA GLY A 72 -5.08 19.60 1.63
C GLY A 72 -6.27 20.34 0.99
N CYS A 73 -7.41 19.67 0.85
CA CYS A 73 -8.64 20.26 0.32
C CYS A 73 -9.37 21.21 1.27
N VAL A 74 -9.24 21.00 2.58
CA VAL A 74 -9.71 21.94 3.59
C VAL A 74 -8.89 23.24 3.57
N LEU A 75 -7.58 23.14 3.27
CA LEU A 75 -6.63 24.25 3.19
C LEU A 75 -6.62 24.97 1.83
N SER A 76 -7.00 24.32 0.74
CA SER A 76 -6.95 24.90 -0.62
C SER A 76 -8.02 25.95 -0.93
N GLY A 77 -8.90 26.28 0.02
CA GLY A 77 -9.92 27.31 -0.15
C GLY A 77 -11.04 26.95 -1.13
N SER A 78 -11.18 25.67 -1.51
CA SER A 78 -12.24 25.23 -2.42
C SER A 78 -13.64 25.54 -1.88
N SER A 79 -14.53 26.02 -2.75
CA SER A 79 -15.93 26.32 -2.41
C SER A 79 -16.75 25.07 -2.10
N ASN A 80 -16.30 23.91 -2.57
CA ASN A 80 -16.91 22.61 -2.32
C ASN A 80 -15.88 21.63 -1.70
N LYS A 81 -15.55 21.90 -0.43
CA LYS A 81 -14.53 21.16 0.34
C LYS A 81 -14.80 19.67 0.42
N THR A 82 -16.06 19.26 0.44
CA THR A 82 -16.49 17.86 0.50
C THR A 82 -16.17 17.14 -0.81
N ALA A 83 -16.49 17.75 -1.95
CA ALA A 83 -16.13 17.20 -3.25
C ALA A 83 -14.61 17.13 -3.42
N CYS A 84 -13.89 18.20 -3.08
CA CYS A 84 -12.43 18.21 -3.12
C CYS A 84 -11.82 17.09 -2.26
N ALA A 85 -12.27 16.96 -1.01
CA ALA A 85 -11.73 15.97 -0.07
C ALA A 85 -12.03 14.51 -0.48
N VAL A 86 -13.19 14.26 -1.07
CA VAL A 86 -13.58 12.94 -1.60
C VAL A 86 -12.77 12.61 -2.85
N THR A 87 -12.66 13.54 -3.80
CA THR A 87 -11.90 13.30 -5.03
C THR A 87 -10.41 13.15 -4.73
N ALA A 88 -9.80 14.09 -4.00
CA ALA A 88 -8.36 14.06 -3.71
C ALA A 88 -7.93 12.95 -2.75
N GLY A 89 -8.83 12.51 -1.87
CA GLY A 89 -8.54 11.46 -0.90
C GLY A 89 -8.60 10.05 -1.49
N ILE A 90 -9.41 9.85 -2.53
CA ILE A 90 -9.67 8.51 -3.08
C ILE A 90 -8.90 8.26 -4.39
N THR A 91 -8.65 9.29 -5.21
CA THR A 91 -7.89 9.10 -6.47
C THR A 91 -6.46 8.59 -6.24
N ALA A 92 -5.84 8.92 -5.10
CA ALA A 92 -4.44 8.59 -4.81
C ALA A 92 -4.14 7.09 -4.63
N CYS A 93 -5.19 6.25 -4.58
CA CYS A 93 -5.10 4.86 -4.16
C CYS A 93 -5.19 3.85 -5.30
N GLY A 94 -5.48 4.31 -6.53
CA GLY A 94 -5.65 3.45 -7.69
C GLY A 94 -6.64 2.30 -7.39
N VAL A 95 -6.32 1.10 -7.88
CA VAL A 95 -7.11 -0.13 -7.67
C VAL A 95 -6.87 -0.80 -6.32
N ALA A 96 -6.14 -0.18 -5.39
CA ALA A 96 -5.74 -0.84 -4.15
C ALA A 96 -6.91 -1.12 -3.17
N MET A 97 -8.11 -0.61 -3.46
CA MET A 97 -9.38 -0.90 -2.79
C MET A 97 -10.18 -2.04 -3.46
N GLY A 98 -9.65 -2.60 -4.56
CA GLY A 98 -10.29 -3.62 -5.39
C GLY A 98 -10.88 -3.05 -6.68
N ALA A 99 -10.87 -3.87 -7.73
CA ALA A 99 -11.28 -3.57 -9.10
C ALA A 99 -12.74 -3.11 -9.16
N ASN A 100 -13.64 -3.83 -8.49
CA ASN A 100 -15.06 -3.48 -8.47
C ASN A 100 -15.34 -2.11 -7.84
N TYR A 101 -14.67 -1.80 -6.71
CA TYR A 101 -14.85 -0.52 -6.05
C TYR A 101 -14.26 0.62 -6.90
N TYR A 102 -13.05 0.42 -7.41
CA TYR A 102 -12.39 1.37 -8.30
C TYR A 102 -13.25 1.68 -9.53
N LEU A 103 -13.75 0.65 -10.20
CA LEU A 103 -14.57 0.77 -11.39
C LEU A 103 -15.90 1.50 -11.12
N ASP A 104 -16.61 1.13 -10.05
CA ASP A 104 -17.88 1.78 -9.66
C ASP A 104 -17.67 3.27 -9.36
N GLN A 105 -16.61 3.58 -8.61
CA GLN A 105 -16.25 4.97 -8.31
C GLN A 105 -15.96 5.75 -9.59
N ARG A 106 -15.12 5.21 -10.48
CA ARG A 106 -14.73 5.90 -11.71
C ARG A 106 -15.91 6.11 -12.66
N ARG A 107 -16.87 5.18 -12.71
CA ARG A 107 -18.13 5.35 -13.45
C ARG A 107 -19.04 6.42 -12.82
N GLY A 108 -18.95 6.62 -11.50
CA GLY A 108 -19.62 7.72 -10.80
C GLY A 108 -18.97 9.09 -11.05
N GLU A 109 -17.64 9.14 -11.20
CA GLU A 109 -16.87 10.36 -11.43
C GLU A 109 -16.86 10.81 -12.90
N TYR A 110 -16.78 9.86 -13.83
CA TYR A 110 -16.57 10.13 -15.25
C TYR A 110 -17.69 9.53 -16.10
N ALA A 111 -18.33 10.41 -16.89
CA ALA A 111 -19.42 10.01 -17.78
C ALA A 111 -18.93 9.32 -19.07
N SER A 112 -17.67 9.54 -19.46
CA SER A 112 -17.10 8.96 -20.68
C SER A 112 -16.07 7.88 -20.37
N THR A 113 -16.08 6.82 -21.17
CA THR A 113 -15.09 5.74 -21.09
C THR A 113 -13.68 6.23 -21.40
N GLU A 114 -13.52 7.11 -22.38
CA GLU A 114 -12.23 7.73 -22.73
C GLU A 114 -11.60 8.45 -21.53
N GLU A 115 -12.37 9.29 -20.82
CA GLU A 115 -11.87 10.02 -19.65
C GLU A 115 -11.51 9.07 -18.51
N ARG A 116 -12.33 8.04 -18.29
CA ARG A 116 -12.09 7.00 -17.29
C ARG A 116 -10.80 6.22 -17.56
N LEU A 117 -10.56 5.82 -18.82
CA LEU A 117 -9.34 5.11 -19.22
C LEU A 117 -8.12 6.03 -19.18
N ASN A 118 -8.27 7.32 -19.51
CA ASN A 118 -7.16 8.26 -19.38
C ASN A 118 -6.73 8.44 -17.92
N VAL A 119 -7.68 8.41 -16.97
CA VAL A 119 -7.38 8.46 -15.54
C VAL A 119 -6.80 7.12 -15.06
N MET A 120 -7.34 6.00 -15.50
CA MET A 120 -6.76 4.67 -15.24
C MET A 120 -5.31 4.57 -15.72
N SER A 121 -5.02 5.13 -16.89
CA SER A 121 -3.67 5.22 -17.44
C SER A 121 -2.73 6.01 -16.52
N GLN A 122 -3.19 7.12 -15.95
CA GLN A 122 -2.41 7.89 -14.96
C GLN A 122 -2.20 7.09 -13.66
N ASP A 123 -3.24 6.45 -13.15
CA ASP A 123 -3.16 5.65 -11.93
C ASP A 123 -2.18 4.46 -12.11
N ILE A 124 -2.22 3.75 -13.24
CA ILE A 124 -1.27 2.67 -13.57
C ILE A 124 0.15 3.20 -13.62
N GLN A 125 0.38 4.36 -14.26
CA GLN A 125 1.70 4.96 -14.34
C GLN A 125 2.22 5.36 -12.95
N GLU A 126 1.39 5.99 -12.12
CA GLU A 126 1.76 6.36 -10.75
C GLU A 126 2.09 5.14 -9.90
N ASP A 127 1.26 4.11 -9.94
CA ASP A 127 1.49 2.88 -9.19
C ASP A 127 2.71 2.11 -9.71
N THR A 128 2.97 2.14 -11.02
CA THR A 128 4.21 1.60 -11.61
C THR A 128 5.45 2.31 -11.05
N GLN A 129 5.40 3.64 -10.89
CA GLN A 129 6.49 4.39 -10.28
C GLN A 129 6.70 4.02 -8.80
N LYS A 130 5.61 3.77 -8.05
CA LYS A 130 5.70 3.26 -6.67
C LYS A 130 6.32 1.87 -6.62
N VAL A 131 5.97 0.98 -7.57
CA VAL A 131 6.60 -0.35 -7.72
C VAL A 131 8.10 -0.21 -7.98
N ILE A 132 8.51 0.68 -8.88
CA ILE A 132 9.93 0.93 -9.19
C ILE A 132 10.68 1.44 -7.96
N ALA A 133 10.17 2.48 -7.28
CA ALA A 133 10.81 3.04 -6.09
C ALA A 133 10.96 2.00 -4.97
N ARG A 134 9.91 1.19 -4.75
CA ARG A 134 9.95 0.11 -3.77
C ARG A 134 10.95 -0.98 -4.16
N THR A 135 11.02 -1.33 -5.43
CA THR A 135 11.98 -2.30 -5.99
C THR A 135 13.43 -1.87 -5.80
N GLU A 136 13.74 -0.59 -6.00
CA GLU A 136 15.10 -0.07 -5.78
C GLU A 136 15.54 -0.20 -4.32
N THR A 137 14.65 0.12 -3.39
CA THR A 137 14.92 -0.06 -1.95
C THR A 137 15.09 -1.53 -1.59
N ALA A 138 14.21 -2.40 -2.10
CA ALA A 138 14.30 -3.84 -1.91
C ALA A 138 15.64 -4.39 -2.42
N ARG A 139 16.09 -3.96 -3.60
CA ARG A 139 17.36 -4.38 -4.20
C ARG A 139 18.57 -4.08 -3.33
N GLN A 140 18.61 -2.91 -2.70
CA GLN A 140 19.70 -2.55 -1.79
C GLN A 140 19.76 -3.50 -0.60
N VAL A 141 18.61 -3.74 0.05
CA VAL A 141 18.54 -4.64 1.21
C VAL A 141 18.87 -6.08 0.82
N MET A 142 18.35 -6.57 -0.31
CA MET A 142 18.68 -7.90 -0.82
C MET A 142 20.16 -8.04 -1.17
N ALA A 143 20.80 -7.03 -1.74
CA ALA A 143 22.23 -7.07 -2.02
C ALA A 143 23.07 -7.20 -0.75
N GLU A 144 22.69 -6.47 0.32
CA GLU A 144 23.33 -6.59 1.63
C GLU A 144 23.04 -7.94 2.30
N ASP A 145 21.82 -8.47 2.18
CA ASP A 145 21.47 -9.81 2.67
C ASP A 145 22.28 -10.90 1.95
N ARG A 146 22.45 -10.81 0.62
CA ARG A 146 23.30 -11.73 -0.14
C ARG A 146 24.75 -11.69 0.33
N ALA A 147 25.32 -10.49 0.51
CA ALA A 147 26.68 -10.34 1.01
C ALA A 147 26.85 -10.93 2.43
N ARG A 148 25.84 -10.80 3.30
CA ARG A 148 25.83 -11.45 4.62
C ARG A 148 25.81 -12.98 4.50
N LEU A 149 24.97 -13.54 3.63
CA LEU A 149 24.91 -14.98 3.40
C LEU A 149 26.24 -15.53 2.87
N GLU A 150 26.85 -14.86 1.88
CA GLU A 150 28.16 -15.24 1.35
C GLU A 150 29.25 -15.20 2.43
N HIS A 151 29.22 -14.20 3.31
CA HIS A 151 30.15 -14.12 4.44
C HIS A 151 29.95 -15.28 5.42
N LEU A 152 28.71 -15.60 5.78
CA LEU A 152 28.39 -16.74 6.65
C LEU A 152 28.86 -18.07 6.03
N GLU A 153 28.67 -18.28 4.73
CA GLU A 153 29.16 -19.48 4.03
C GLU A 153 30.69 -19.60 4.11
N GLN A 154 31.41 -18.49 3.99
CA GLN A 154 32.87 -18.45 4.16
C GLN A 154 33.28 -18.79 5.60
N GLU A 155 32.61 -18.22 6.61
CA GLU A 155 32.88 -18.52 8.01
C GLU A 155 32.63 -19.99 8.37
N MET A 156 31.60 -20.60 7.78
CA MET A 156 31.31 -22.03 7.90
C MET A 156 32.41 -22.87 7.27
N ALA A 157 32.86 -22.53 6.06
CA ALA A 157 33.94 -23.24 5.37
C ALA A 157 35.27 -23.15 6.13
N GLU A 158 35.53 -22.02 6.79
CA GLU A 158 36.73 -21.76 7.59
C GLU A 158 36.61 -22.27 9.04
N GLN A 159 35.48 -22.87 9.42
CA GLN A 159 35.20 -23.39 10.77
C GLN A 159 35.35 -22.34 11.89
N ARG A 160 35.07 -21.07 11.57
CA ARG A 160 35.19 -19.93 12.51
C ARG A 160 33.86 -19.27 12.86
N LEU A 161 32.75 -19.89 12.47
CA LEU A 161 31.42 -19.36 12.65
C LEU A 161 31.08 -19.17 14.15
N ASP A 162 30.65 -17.96 14.52
CA ASP A 162 29.92 -17.75 15.77
C ASP A 162 28.44 -18.12 15.53
N GLN A 163 28.02 -19.27 16.05
CA GLN A 163 26.68 -19.79 15.84
C GLN A 163 25.59 -18.83 16.34
N GLN A 164 25.80 -18.14 17.47
CA GLN A 164 24.82 -17.21 18.01
C GLN A 164 24.76 -15.92 17.18
N ALA A 165 25.89 -15.45 16.63
CA ALA A 165 25.86 -14.34 15.68
C ALA A 165 25.13 -14.73 14.38
N ALA A 166 25.46 -15.90 13.83
CA ALA A 166 24.87 -16.42 12.61
C ALA A 166 23.35 -16.61 12.72
N GLU A 167 22.85 -17.17 13.83
CA GLU A 167 21.40 -17.31 14.08
C GLU A 167 20.68 -15.95 14.03
N ARG A 168 21.31 -14.89 14.57
CA ARG A 168 20.74 -13.55 14.59
C ARG A 168 20.71 -12.91 13.21
N GLU A 169 21.76 -13.11 12.42
CA GLU A 169 21.82 -12.62 11.04
C GLU A 169 20.80 -13.32 10.15
N LEU A 170 20.72 -14.65 10.23
CA LEU A 170 19.73 -15.42 9.48
C LEU A 170 18.30 -15.04 9.86
N ALA A 171 18.01 -14.81 11.15
CA ALA A 171 16.69 -14.35 11.60
C ALA A 171 16.33 -12.96 11.05
N ALA A 172 17.30 -12.05 10.94
CA ALA A 172 17.08 -10.73 10.34
C ALA A 172 16.79 -10.86 8.83
N ILE A 173 17.55 -11.69 8.12
CA ILE A 173 17.34 -11.97 6.69
C ILE A 173 15.96 -12.63 6.46
N ASP A 174 15.55 -13.56 7.31
CA ASP A 174 14.23 -14.19 7.26
C ASP A 174 13.11 -13.15 7.40
N SER A 175 13.29 -12.19 8.31
CA SER A 175 12.33 -11.10 8.49
C SER A 175 12.27 -10.19 7.26
N ASN A 176 13.41 -9.91 6.61
CA ASN A 176 13.45 -9.14 5.36
C ASN A 176 12.74 -9.87 4.23
N ILE A 177 13.04 -11.16 4.01
CA ILE A 177 12.38 -12.00 2.99
C ILE A 177 10.87 -12.04 3.20
N SER A 178 10.40 -12.17 4.45
CA SER A 178 8.97 -12.16 4.78
C SER A 178 8.28 -10.86 4.38
N ILE A 179 8.92 -9.71 4.60
CA ILE A 179 8.40 -8.40 4.18
C ILE A 179 8.40 -8.28 2.66
N LEU A 180 9.52 -8.64 2.00
CA LEU A 180 9.64 -8.58 0.55
C LEU A 180 8.58 -9.42 -0.16
N ARG A 181 8.33 -10.65 0.32
CA ARG A 181 7.27 -11.52 -0.21
C ARG A 181 5.86 -10.93 -0.03
N ARG A 182 5.61 -10.28 1.10
CA ARG A 182 4.33 -9.61 1.35
C ARG A 182 4.11 -8.46 0.39
N ASP A 183 5.10 -7.59 0.25
CA ASP A 183 5.02 -6.45 -0.67
C ASP A 183 4.79 -6.91 -2.11
N LEU A 184 5.52 -7.95 -2.52
CA LEU A 184 5.39 -8.57 -3.83
C LEU A 184 4.00 -9.13 -4.09
N GLY A 185 3.41 -9.85 -3.12
CA GLY A 185 2.03 -10.33 -3.23
C GLY A 185 1.01 -9.19 -3.32
N ASN A 186 1.31 -8.02 -2.75
CA ASN A 186 0.47 -6.84 -2.88
C ASN A 186 0.63 -6.16 -4.25
N MET A 187 1.86 -6.10 -4.79
CA MET A 187 2.11 -5.62 -6.15
C MET A 187 1.46 -6.51 -7.22
N GLN A 188 1.54 -7.83 -7.05
CA GLN A 188 0.86 -8.80 -7.92
C GLN A 188 -0.65 -8.59 -7.91
N ARG A 189 -1.25 -8.42 -6.72
CA ARG A 189 -2.67 -8.09 -6.61
C ARG A 189 -3.00 -6.77 -7.32
N THR A 190 -2.18 -5.73 -7.19
CA THR A 190 -2.42 -4.47 -7.92
C THR A 190 -2.44 -4.68 -9.44
N VAL A 191 -1.55 -5.51 -9.99
CA VAL A 191 -1.58 -5.88 -11.42
C VAL A 191 -2.90 -6.58 -11.77
N GLU A 192 -3.27 -7.62 -11.02
CA GLU A 192 -4.51 -8.39 -11.22
C GLU A 192 -5.75 -7.49 -11.19
N GLU A 193 -5.83 -6.57 -10.22
CA GLU A 193 -6.98 -5.67 -10.08
C GLU A 193 -7.08 -4.68 -11.26
N TYR A 194 -5.96 -4.21 -11.81
CA TYR A 194 -5.99 -3.41 -13.05
C TYR A 194 -6.39 -4.25 -14.26
N GLU A 195 -5.96 -5.51 -14.36
CA GLU A 195 -6.39 -6.43 -15.42
C GLU A 195 -7.91 -6.68 -15.37
N GLU A 196 -8.47 -6.89 -14.17
CA GLU A 196 -9.90 -7.04 -13.97
C GLU A 196 -10.69 -5.80 -14.40
N VAL A 197 -10.20 -4.60 -14.05
CA VAL A 197 -10.81 -3.34 -14.50
C VAL A 197 -10.72 -3.22 -16.02
N ALA A 198 -9.57 -3.48 -16.62
CA ALA A 198 -9.39 -3.41 -18.08
C ALA A 198 -10.33 -4.38 -18.82
N GLU A 199 -10.52 -5.59 -18.29
CA GLU A 199 -11.47 -6.55 -18.83
C GLU A 199 -12.91 -6.03 -18.77
N ALA A 200 -13.32 -5.46 -17.63
CA ALA A 200 -14.66 -4.91 -17.46
C ALA A 200 -14.93 -3.71 -18.37
N GLU A 201 -13.90 -2.92 -18.68
CA GLU A 201 -13.95 -1.75 -19.57
C GLU A 201 -13.99 -2.11 -21.06
N ARG A 202 -13.53 -3.31 -21.43
CA ARG A 202 -13.33 -3.72 -22.83
C ARG A 202 -14.58 -3.63 -23.69
N GLN A 203 -15.77 -3.76 -23.11
CA GLN A 203 -17.04 -3.69 -23.83
C GLN A 203 -17.44 -2.27 -24.25
N GLU A 204 -17.00 -1.26 -23.49
CA GLU A 204 -17.35 0.15 -23.71
C GLU A 204 -16.25 0.92 -24.43
N ALA A 205 -15.01 0.46 -24.29
CA ALA A 205 -13.83 1.12 -24.79
C ALA A 205 -13.50 0.79 -26.25
N SER A 206 -12.76 1.68 -26.92
CA SER A 206 -12.22 1.34 -28.23
C SER A 206 -11.05 0.34 -28.11
N PRO A 207 -10.80 -0.48 -29.15
CA PRO A 207 -9.66 -1.40 -29.15
C PRO A 207 -8.31 -0.72 -28.92
N ALA A 208 -8.14 0.52 -29.38
CA ALA A 208 -6.89 1.26 -29.23
C ALA A 208 -6.66 1.72 -27.79
N GLU A 209 -7.70 2.18 -27.10
CA GLU A 209 -7.60 2.62 -25.70
C GLU A 209 -7.30 1.45 -24.77
N ILE A 210 -8.01 0.32 -24.92
CA ILE A 210 -7.76 -0.87 -24.10
C ILE A 210 -6.37 -1.42 -24.35
N HIS A 211 -5.93 -1.46 -25.60
CA HIS A 211 -4.57 -1.93 -25.90
C HIS A 211 -3.49 -1.07 -25.21
N LYS A 212 -3.71 0.24 -25.11
CA LYS A 212 -2.79 1.13 -24.36
C LYS A 212 -2.77 0.76 -22.87
N ILE A 213 -3.93 0.55 -22.27
CA ILE A 213 -4.02 0.15 -20.84
C ILE A 213 -3.34 -1.20 -20.61
N GLU A 214 -3.59 -2.20 -21.45
CA GLU A 214 -2.96 -3.51 -21.37
C GLU A 214 -1.43 -3.43 -21.47
N GLN A 215 -0.89 -2.54 -22.32
CA GLN A 215 0.56 -2.29 -22.40
C GLN A 215 1.13 -1.69 -21.12
N GLU A 216 0.41 -0.75 -20.50
CA GLU A 216 0.83 -0.10 -19.25
C GLU A 216 0.80 -1.11 -18.08
N ILE A 217 -0.24 -1.92 -17.99
CA ILE A 217 -0.33 -3.03 -17.01
C ILE A 217 0.80 -4.03 -17.24
N GLY A 218 1.06 -4.42 -18.50
CA GLY A 218 2.14 -5.33 -18.85
C GLY A 218 3.50 -4.79 -18.41
N THR A 219 3.75 -3.49 -18.61
CA THR A 219 4.98 -2.83 -18.15
C THR A 219 5.13 -2.92 -16.63
N MET A 220 4.05 -2.68 -15.87
CA MET A 220 4.07 -2.84 -14.41
C MET A 220 4.36 -4.29 -14.00
N ASN A 221 3.68 -5.25 -14.62
CA ASN A 221 3.83 -6.68 -14.34
C ASN A 221 5.26 -7.17 -14.57
N GLU A 222 5.91 -6.74 -15.66
CA GLU A 222 7.31 -7.08 -15.94
C GLU A 222 8.24 -6.68 -14.78
N ARG A 223 8.00 -5.51 -14.15
CA ARG A 223 8.78 -5.07 -12.99
C ARG A 223 8.54 -5.95 -11.77
N VAL A 224 7.28 -6.30 -11.52
CA VAL A 224 6.88 -7.16 -10.39
C VAL A 224 7.48 -8.56 -10.55
N VAL A 225 7.42 -9.15 -11.74
CA VAL A 225 8.01 -10.47 -12.04
C VAL A 225 9.53 -10.45 -11.89
N ALA A 226 10.21 -9.38 -12.34
CA ALA A 226 11.65 -9.26 -12.14
C ALA A 226 12.02 -9.21 -10.64
N LEU A 227 11.26 -8.46 -9.84
CA LEU A 227 11.48 -8.43 -8.38
C LEU A 227 11.20 -9.81 -7.74
N GLN A 228 10.18 -10.54 -8.18
CA GLN A 228 9.89 -11.91 -7.71
C GLN A 228 11.09 -12.83 -7.85
N GLN A 229 11.73 -12.83 -9.03
CA GLN A 229 12.91 -13.66 -9.29
C GLN A 229 14.04 -13.33 -8.30
N GLU A 230 14.32 -12.04 -8.08
CA GLU A 230 15.38 -11.62 -7.16
C GLU A 230 15.11 -12.03 -5.70
N VAL A 231 13.85 -11.96 -5.27
CA VAL A 231 13.41 -12.37 -3.92
C VAL A 231 13.52 -13.90 -3.76
N ASP A 232 13.15 -14.66 -4.78
CA ASP A 232 13.25 -16.12 -4.77
C ASP A 232 14.70 -16.60 -4.79
N ASP A 233 15.59 -15.90 -5.51
CA ASP A 233 17.03 -16.16 -5.49
C ASP A 233 17.60 -15.95 -4.08
N LEU A 234 17.25 -14.82 -3.43
CA LEU A 234 17.68 -14.55 -2.06
C LEU A 234 17.17 -15.62 -1.08
N TYR A 235 15.90 -16.02 -1.20
CA TYR A 235 15.34 -17.08 -0.38
C TYR A 235 16.06 -18.41 -0.59
N THR A 236 16.41 -18.74 -1.83
CA THR A 236 17.14 -19.96 -2.17
C THR A 236 18.51 -19.97 -1.48
N MET A 237 19.27 -18.88 -1.59
CA MET A 237 20.57 -18.72 -0.90
C MET A 237 20.43 -18.89 0.61
N ARG A 238 19.46 -18.20 1.24
CA ARG A 238 19.18 -18.36 2.67
C ARG A 238 18.91 -19.84 2.98
N SER A 239 18.00 -20.48 2.24
CA SER A 239 17.53 -21.84 2.56
C SER A 239 18.63 -22.90 2.48
N ALA A 240 19.71 -22.64 1.75
CA ALA A 240 20.87 -23.52 1.66
C ALA A 240 21.75 -23.49 2.92
N ILE A 241 21.71 -22.42 3.71
CA ILE A 241 22.48 -22.30 4.96
C ILE A 241 21.75 -23.02 6.10
N THR A 242 22.38 -24.06 6.63
CA THR A 242 21.93 -24.80 7.81
C THR A 242 23.02 -24.76 8.88
N LEU A 243 22.68 -24.32 10.09
CA LEU A 243 23.66 -24.14 11.18
C LEU A 243 24.01 -25.41 11.98
N GLY A 244 23.63 -26.60 11.48
CA GLY A 244 23.90 -27.89 12.10
C GLY A 244 22.92 -28.28 13.19
#